data_AF-A0A961RK89-F1
#
_entry.id   AF-A0A961RK89-F1
#
_cell.length_a   1.000
_cell.length_b   1.000
_cell.length_c   1.000
_cell.angle_alpha   90.00
_cell.angle_beta   90.00
_cell.angle_gamma   90.00
#
_symmetry.space_group_name_H-M   'P 1'
#
loop_
_entity.id
_entity.type
_entity.pdbx_description
1 polymer ?
#
loop_
_entity_poly.entity_id
_entity_poly.type
_entity_poly.pdbx_seq_one_letter_code
_entity_poly.pdbx_strand_id
1 'polypeptide(L)' 'MRITQGCFSFLPDLTDAQISAQVEYCLSREWAIGIEFTDDPHPRNTYWEMWGNPMFDLKDAK' A
#
# COMPACT_ATOMS: atom_id res chain seq x y z
N MET A 1 -5.67 21.17 0.39
CA MET A 1 -4.40 20.77 -0.28
C MET A 1 -4.39 19.24 -0.44
N ARG A 2 -3.56 18.67 -1.31
CA ARG A 2 -3.40 17.21 -1.46
C ARG A 2 -2.09 16.78 -0.79
N ILE A 3 -2.15 15.79 0.10
CA ILE A 3 -0.95 15.14 0.66
C ILE A 3 -0.30 14.30 -0.43
N THR A 4 1.03 14.37 -0.55
CA THR A 4 1.79 13.71 -1.62
C THR A 4 2.78 12.66 -1.10
N GLN A 5 2.59 12.18 0.13
CA GLN A 5 3.25 10.95 0.61
C GLN A 5 2.76 9.74 -0.20
N GLY A 6 3.62 8.75 -0.41
CA GLY A 6 3.35 7.61 -1.29
C GLY A 6 3.93 7.77 -2.70
N CYS A 7 4.31 6.66 -3.33
CA CYS A 7 5.08 6.65 -4.59
C CYS A 7 4.32 7.25 -5.79
N PHE A 8 2.99 7.13 -5.81
CA PHE A 8 2.15 7.47 -6.95
C PHE A 8 1.24 8.68 -6.73
N SER A 9 1.42 9.45 -5.66
CA SER A 9 0.44 10.46 -5.21
C SER A 9 0.32 11.71 -6.10
N PHE A 10 1.20 11.85 -7.10
CA PHE A 10 1.11 12.85 -8.16
C PHE A 10 0.30 12.38 -9.38
N LEU A 11 0.00 11.07 -9.47
CA LEU A 11 -0.93 10.52 -10.44
C LEU A 11 -2.38 10.64 -9.92
N PRO A 12 -3.39 10.45 -10.79
CA PRO A 12 -4.75 10.19 -10.33
C PRO A 12 -4.81 8.99 -9.38
N ASP A 13 -5.83 8.96 -8.54
CA ASP A 13 -6.06 7.83 -7.63
C ASP A 13 -6.16 6.52 -8.43
N LEU A 14 -5.47 5.49 -7.95
CA LEU A 14 -5.39 4.21 -8.65
C LEU A 14 -6.76 3.52 -8.61
N THR A 15 -7.16 2.93 -9.73
CA THR A 15 -8.32 2.03 -9.75
C THR A 15 -7.95 0.68 -9.13
N ASP A 16 -8.96 -0.10 -8.71
CA ASP A 16 -8.73 -1.45 -8.17
C ASP A 16 -7.90 -2.33 -9.12
N ALA A 17 -8.16 -2.24 -10.43
CA ALA A 17 -7.39 -2.97 -11.44
C ALA A 17 -5.90 -2.58 -11.46
N GLN A 18 -5.58 -1.30 -11.25
CA GLN A 18 -4.21 -0.83 -11.15
C GLN A 18 -3.55 -1.24 -9.83
N ILE A 19 -4.30 -1.21 -8.72
CA ILE A 19 -3.83 -1.67 -7.40
C ILE A 19 -3.50 -3.17 -7.46
N SER A 20 -4.41 -4.01 -7.97
CA SER A 20 -4.16 -5.45 -8.13
C SER A 20 -2.91 -5.74 -8.98
N ALA A 21 -2.65 -4.95 -10.02
CA ALA A 21 -1.42 -5.11 -10.81
C ALA A 21 -0.14 -4.78 -10.04
N GLN A 22 -0.17 -3.80 -9.13
CA GLN A 22 0.98 -3.52 -8.25
C GLN A 22 1.18 -4.62 -7.20
N VAL A 23 0.09 -5.15 -6.64
CA VAL A 23 0.14 -6.27 -5.70
C VAL A 23 0.72 -7.51 -6.37
N GLU A 24 0.25 -7.85 -7.58
CA GLU A 24 0.78 -8.96 -8.39
C GLU A 24 2.29 -8.82 -8.63
N TYR A 25 2.76 -7.60 -8.95
CA TYR A 25 4.19 -7.34 -9.08
C TYR A 25 4.94 -7.67 -7.78
N CYS A 26 4.48 -7.19 -6.62
CA CYS A 26 5.11 -7.48 -5.34
C CYS A 26 5.14 -8.98 -5.01
N LEU A 27 4.03 -9.69 -5.26
CA LEU A 27 3.95 -11.15 -5.04
C LEU A 27 4.90 -11.92 -5.95
N SER A 28 5.06 -11.50 -7.22
CA SER A 28 6.02 -12.11 -8.15
C SER A 28 7.48 -11.96 -7.71
N ARG A 29 7.75 -11.05 -6.78
CA ARG A 29 9.06 -10.77 -6.18
C ARG A 29 9.23 -11.38 -4.78
N GLU A 30 8.26 -12.19 -4.35
CA GLU A 30 8.22 -12.84 -3.03
C GLU A 30 8.23 -11.84 -1.86
N TRP A 31 7.56 -10.69 -2.03
CA TRP A 31 7.41 -9.69 -0.97
C TRP A 31 6.10 -9.88 -0.20
N ALA A 32 6.17 -9.75 1.13
CA ALA A 32 4.98 -9.73 1.98
C ALA A 32 4.22 -8.40 1.79
N ILE A 33 2.88 -8.46 1.78
CA ILE A 33 2.01 -7.29 1.62
C ILE A 33 1.49 -6.85 3.00
N GLY A 34 1.61 -5.57 3.31
CA GLY A 34 1.04 -4.93 4.49
C GLY A 34 0.05 -3.82 4.11
N ILE A 35 -0.96 -3.62 4.95
CA ILE A 35 -1.91 -2.51 4.84
C ILE A 35 -1.82 -1.71 6.13
N GLU A 36 -1.65 -0.40 6.02
CA GLU A 36 -1.53 0.53 7.13
C GLU A 36 -2.42 1.76 6.90
N PHE A 37 -2.91 2.38 7.98
CA PHE A 37 -3.76 3.56 7.92
C PHE A 37 -3.50 4.55 9.06
N THR A 38 -3.80 5.83 8.84
CA THR A 38 -3.71 6.88 9.86
C THR A 38 -4.64 8.05 9.51
N ASP A 39 -5.05 8.81 10.52
CA ASP A 39 -5.69 10.12 10.38
C ASP A 39 -4.73 11.30 10.65
N ASP A 40 -3.48 11.03 11.06
CA ASP A 40 -2.39 12.01 11.20
C ASP A 40 -1.36 11.90 10.06
N PRO A 41 -1.47 12.72 8.99
CA PRO A 41 -0.56 12.67 7.85
C PRO A 41 0.72 13.48 8.08
N HIS A 42 1.12 13.76 9.32
CA HIS A 42 2.35 14.49 9.61
C HIS A 42 3.57 13.81 8.95
N PRO A 43 4.47 14.53 8.27
CA PRO A 43 5.58 13.93 7.49
C PRO A 43 6.63 13.19 8.33
N ARG A 44 6.51 13.25 9.66
CA ARG A 44 7.34 12.52 10.63
C ARG A 44 6.55 11.51 11.46
N ASN A 45 5.30 11.26 11.11
CA ASN A 45 4.55 10.15 11.69
C ASN A 45 5.02 8.85 11.02
N THR A 46 5.95 8.15 11.66
CA THR A 46 6.63 6.98 11.08
C THR A 46 5.82 5.69 11.20
N TYR A 47 4.95 5.58 12.21
CA TYR A 47 4.23 4.34 12.50
C TYR A 47 2.74 4.58 12.35
N TRP A 48 2.18 4.01 11.28
CA TRP A 48 0.74 3.98 11.06
C TRP A 48 0.14 2.73 11.73
N GLU A 49 -1.17 2.71 11.88
CA GLU A 49 -1.86 1.56 12.45
C GLU A 49 -1.92 0.42 11.44
N MET A 50 -1.51 -0.78 11.87
CA MET A 50 -1.52 -1.97 11.01
C MET A 50 -2.92 -2.56 10.89
N TRP A 51 -3.35 -2.86 9.68
CA TRP A 51 -4.53 -3.70 9.45
C TRP A 51 -4.16 -5.18 9.57
N GLY A 52 -4.11 -5.67 10.81
CA GLY A 52 -3.70 -7.05 11.11
C GLY A 52 -2.22 -7.31 10.83
N ASN A 53 -1.89 -8.57 10.52
CA ASN A 53 -0.50 -8.98 10.21
C ASN A 53 -0.23 -8.87 8.70
N PRO A 54 1.04 -8.64 8.28
CA PRO A 54 1.41 -8.74 6.88
C PRO A 54 1.11 -10.13 6.30
N MET A 55 0.75 -10.16 5.02
CA MET A 55 0.39 -11.35 4.28
C MET A 55 1.66 -12.00 3.68
N PHE A 56 2.35 -12.81 4.49
CA PHE A 56 3.64 -13.43 4.11
C PHE A 56 3.51 -14.54 3.06
N ASP A 57 2.50 -15.40 3.18
CA ASP A 57 2.32 -16.58 2.32
C ASP A 57 1.24 -16.41 1.24
N LEU A 58 0.79 -15.17 1.01
CA LEU A 58 -0.20 -14.86 -0.02
C LEU A 58 0.38 -15.12 -1.42
N LYS A 59 -0.40 -15.77 -2.27
CA LYS A 59 -0.03 -16.11 -3.66
C LYS A 59 -1.00 -15.59 -4.71
N ASP A 60 -2.12 -15.02 -4.28
CA ASP A 60 -3.14 -14.46 -5.17
C ASP A 60 -3.40 -13.00 -4.81
N ALA A 61 -3.44 -12.15 -5.83
CA ALA A 61 -3.73 -10.72 -5.71
C ALA A 61 -5.23 -10.39 -5.86
N LYS A 62 -6.08 -11.41 -6.02
CA LYS A 62 -7.52 -11.29 -6.26
C LYS A 62 -8.37 -11.98 -5.20
#